data_AF-A0A1H3EUH9-F1
#
_entry.id   AF-A0A1H3EUH9-F1
#
_cell.length_a   1.000
_cell.length_b   1.000
_cell.length_c   1.000
_cell.angle_alpha   90.00
_cell.angle_beta   90.00
_cell.angle_gamma   90.00
#
_symmetry.space_group_name_H-M   'P 1'
#
loop_
_entity.id
_entity.type
_entity.pdbx_description
1 polymer ?
#
loop_
_entity_poly.entity_id
_entity_poly.type
_entity_poly.pdbx_seq_one_letter_code
_entity_poly.pdbx_strand_id
1 'polypeptide(L)'
;MLIMVVILIFFGANKIPELARGLGKGIREFKDASREIRSEVENYGQPGQQPYQQQFQQPEQAYQPAPPVAEAAPILAPPMDGGITPAVTPEPLATAPERPRLDQTS
;
A
#
# COMPACT_ATOMS: atom_id res chain seq x y z
N MET A 1 -19.82 -17.03 -40.90
CA MET A 1 -20.65 -16.31 -41.89
C MET A 1 -22.15 -16.65 -41.77
N LEU A 2 -22.53 -17.92 -41.65
CA LEU A 2 -23.94 -18.34 -41.61
C LEU A 2 -24.79 -17.65 -40.51
N ILE A 3 -24.28 -17.54 -39.29
CA ILE A 3 -24.97 -16.85 -38.17
C ILE A 3 -25.28 -15.37 -38.49
N MET A 4 -24.33 -14.64 -39.09
CA MET A 4 -24.52 -13.22 -39.43
C MET A 4 -25.62 -13.05 -40.48
N VAL A 5 -25.63 -13.91 -41.50
CA VAL A 5 -26.65 -13.88 -42.55
C VAL A 5 -28.04 -14.16 -41.98
N VAL A 6 -28.16 -15.15 -41.08
CA VAL A 6 -29.43 -15.46 -40.40
C VAL A 6 -29.94 -14.26 -39.61
N ILE A 7 -29.09 -13.62 -38.80
CA ILE A 7 -29.48 -12.44 -38.00
C ILE A 7 -29.89 -11.27 -38.92
N LEU A 8 -29.18 -11.05 -40.03
CA LEU A 8 -29.53 -10.01 -41.01
C LEU A 8 -30.85 -10.26 -41.74
N ILE A 9 -31.27 -11.52 -41.93
CA ILE A 9 -32.57 -11.84 -42.52
C ILE A 9 -33.69 -11.63 -41.49
N PHE A 10 -33.51 -12.07 -40.25
CA PHE A 10 -34.53 -11.92 -39.19
C PHE A 10 -34.72 -10.47 -38.76
N PHE A 11 -33.63 -9.74 -38.54
CA PHE A 11 -33.69 -8.35 -38.12
C PHE A 11 -33.76 -7.40 -39.33
N GLY A 12 -33.36 -7.83 -40.52
CA GLY A 12 -33.25 -6.96 -41.69
C GLY A 12 -31.98 -6.10 -41.64
N ALA A 13 -31.36 -5.87 -42.80
CA ALA A 13 -30.15 -5.06 -42.92
C ALA A 13 -30.31 -3.61 -42.40
N ASN A 14 -31.55 -3.12 -42.29
CA ASN A 14 -31.87 -1.78 -41.81
C ASN A 14 -31.98 -1.66 -40.28
N LYS A 15 -32.20 -2.75 -39.53
CA LYS A 15 -32.39 -2.67 -38.06
C LYS A 15 -31.10 -2.63 -37.28
N ILE A 16 -30.04 -3.31 -37.75
CA ILE A 16 -28.72 -3.22 -37.12
C ILE A 16 -28.16 -1.78 -37.08
N PRO A 17 -28.15 -1.00 -38.18
CA PRO A 17 -27.67 0.38 -38.12
C PRO A 17 -28.58 1.30 -37.29
N GLU A 18 -29.89 1.02 -37.23
CA GLU A 18 -30.85 1.76 -36.39
C GLU A 18 -30.59 1.53 -34.89
N LEU A 19 -30.42 0.27 -34.49
CA LEU A 19 -30.06 -0.12 -33.12
C LEU A 19 -28.67 0.40 -32.73
N ALA A 20 -27.68 0.28 -33.62
CA ALA A 20 -26.33 0.79 -33.37
C ALA A 20 -26.32 2.32 -33.15
N ARG A 21 -27.13 3.07 -33.92
CA ARG A 21 -27.28 4.53 -33.74
C ARG A 21 -27.95 4.87 -32.42
N GLY A 22 -28.99 4.14 -32.02
CA GLY A 22 -29.65 4.34 -30.72
C GLY A 22 -28.73 4.01 -29.54
N LEU A 23 -28.10 2.84 -29.57
CA LEU A 23 -27.17 2.39 -28.54
C LEU A 23 -25.95 3.32 -28.43
N GLY A 24 -25.39 3.75 -29.56
CA GLY A 24 -24.25 4.66 -29.59
C GLY A 24 -24.54 6.02 -28.96
N LYS A 25 -25.75 6.56 -29.16
CA LYS A 25 -26.20 7.78 -28.47
C LYS A 25 -26.36 7.54 -26.96
N GLY A 26 -27.03 6.46 -26.56
CA GLY A 26 -27.23 6.13 -25.15
C GLY A 26 -25.92 5.90 -24.38
N ILE A 27 -24.97 5.17 -24.96
CA ILE A 27 -23.64 4.96 -24.36
C ILE A 27 -22.87 6.29 -24.23
N ARG A 28 -22.99 7.18 -25.22
CA ARG A 28 -22.35 8.49 -25.18
C ARG A 28 -22.91 9.35 -24.06
N GLU A 29 -24.23 9.50 -23.98
CA GLU A 29 -24.90 10.25 -22.91
C GLU A 29 -24.60 9.66 -21.52
N PHE A 30 -24.64 8.34 -21.39
CA PHE A 30 -24.28 7.66 -20.14
C PHE A 30 -22.84 7.96 -19.70
N LYS A 31 -21.88 7.92 -20.64
CA LYS A 31 -20.47 8.22 -20.36
C LYS A 31 -20.29 9.69 -19.97
N ASP A 32 -20.97 10.59 -20.65
CA ASP A 32 -20.88 12.03 -20.38
C ASP A 32 -21.46 12.34 -18.99
N ALA A 33 -22.62 11.78 -18.65
CA ALA A 33 -23.20 11.89 -17.30
C ALA A 33 -22.31 11.25 -16.21
N SER A 34 -21.73 10.08 -16.50
CA SER A 34 -20.82 9.40 -15.57
C SER A 34 -19.53 10.21 -15.34
N ARG A 35 -19.05 10.94 -16.34
CA ARG A 35 -17.88 11.82 -16.23
C ARG A 35 -18.16 13.01 -15.33
N GLU A 36 -19.32 13.64 -15.47
CA GLU A 36 -19.74 14.74 -14.61
C GLU A 36 -19.71 14.30 -13.14
N ILE A 37 -20.39 13.19 -12.82
CA ILE A 37 -20.44 12.63 -11.46
C ILE A 37 -19.03 12.32 -10.93
N ARG A 38 -18.17 11.73 -11.77
CA ARG A 38 -16.79 11.43 -11.37
C ARG A 38 -15.98 12.70 -11.15
N SER A 39 -16.11 13.71 -11.99
CA SER A 39 -15.43 14.99 -11.88
C SER A 39 -15.89 15.75 -10.64
N GLU A 40 -17.16 15.66 -10.26
CA GLU A 40 -17.66 16.17 -8.99
C GLU A 40 -16.98 15.45 -7.82
N VAL A 41 -17.04 14.11 -7.76
CA VAL A 41 -16.44 13.31 -6.68
C VAL A 41 -14.93 13.51 -6.57
N GLU A 42 -14.22 13.64 -7.70
CA GLU A 42 -12.78 13.84 -7.75
C GLU A 42 -12.37 15.28 -7.35
N ASN A 43 -13.18 16.30 -7.69
CA ASN A 43 -12.98 17.68 -7.22
C ASN A 43 -13.21 17.83 -5.71
N TYR A 44 -14.10 17.05 -5.11
CA TYR A 44 -14.29 17.05 -3.65
C TYR A 44 -13.21 16.24 -2.90
N GLY A 45 -12.38 15.46 -3.60
CA GLY A 45 -11.40 14.54 -3.02
C GLY A 45 -9.91 14.87 -3.26
N GLN A 46 -9.58 15.91 -4.02
CA GLN A 46 -8.18 16.28 -4.29
C GLN A 46 -7.71 17.48 -3.43
N PRO A 47 -6.97 17.26 -2.32
CA PRO A 47 -6.01 18.27 -1.89
C PRO A 47 -4.94 18.39 -2.98
N GLY A 48 -4.66 19.62 -3.39
CA GLY A 48 -3.87 19.96 -4.57
C GLY A 48 -2.55 19.19 -4.68
N GLN A 49 -2.20 18.86 -5.92
CA GLN A 49 -0.87 18.37 -6.29
C GLN A 49 0.19 19.36 -5.77
N GLN A 50 0.94 18.96 -4.75
CA GLN A 50 2.06 19.74 -4.23
C GLN A 50 3.33 19.47 -5.06
N PRO A 51 4.01 20.53 -5.56
CA PRO A 51 5.25 20.39 -6.32
C PRO A 51 6.43 20.17 -5.37
N TYR A 52 6.58 18.96 -4.83
CA TYR A 52 7.71 18.58 -3.97
C TYR A 52 9.04 18.33 -4.72
N GLN A 53 9.08 18.55 -6.04
CA GLN A 53 10.20 18.14 -6.91
C GLN A 53 11.28 19.22 -7.11
N GLN A 54 11.22 20.38 -6.46
CA GLN A 54 12.17 21.49 -6.74
C GLN A 54 13.12 21.88 -5.60
N GLN A 55 13.12 21.17 -4.47
CA GLN A 55 13.99 21.51 -3.33
C GLN A 55 15.21 20.58 -3.13
N PHE A 56 15.45 19.62 -4.02
CA PHE A 56 16.61 18.70 -3.92
C PHE A 56 17.74 18.96 -4.93
N GLN A 57 17.83 20.16 -5.49
CA GLN A 57 19.08 20.62 -6.11
C GLN A 57 20.00 21.17 -5.01
N GLN A 58 20.58 20.25 -4.23
CA GLN A 58 21.69 20.58 -3.32
C GLN A 58 22.97 20.79 -4.15
N PRO A 59 23.76 21.85 -3.91
CA PRO A 59 25.10 21.97 -4.48
C PRO A 59 26.01 20.87 -3.91
N GLU A 60 26.50 19.98 -4.77
CA GLU A 60 27.52 18.96 -4.49
C GLU A 60 28.89 19.57 -4.15
N GLN A 61 29.03 20.21 -2.99
CA GLN A 61 30.35 20.62 -2.51
C GLN A 61 30.56 20.20 -1.06
N ALA A 62 31.65 19.44 -0.88
CA ALA A 62 32.36 19.14 0.38
C ALA A 62 32.23 17.73 1.00
N TYR A 63 32.11 16.67 0.19
CA TYR A 63 32.64 15.36 0.63
C TYR A 63 34.03 15.14 0.03
N GLN A 64 35.07 15.54 0.77
CA GLN A 64 36.44 15.05 0.53
C GLN A 64 36.61 13.76 1.34
N PRO A 65 36.92 12.61 0.71
CA PRO A 65 37.22 11.39 1.46
C PRO A 65 38.58 11.52 2.17
N ALA A 66 38.61 11.32 3.49
CA ALA A 66 39.83 11.26 4.28
C ALA A 66 40.66 10.00 3.91
N PRO A 67 42.01 10.05 3.95
CA PRO A 67 42.86 8.96 3.50
C PRO A 67 42.73 7.71 4.40
N PRO A 68 42.94 6.50 3.85
CA PRO A 68 42.78 5.25 4.59
C PRO A 68 43.92 5.06 5.62
N VAL A 69 43.56 4.85 6.89
CA VAL A 69 44.52 4.59 7.97
C VAL A 69 45.04 3.15 7.85
N ALA A 70 46.35 3.01 7.64
CA ALA A 70 47.04 1.73 7.56
C ALA A 70 47.38 1.17 8.97
N GLU A 71 46.88 -0.03 9.26
CA GLU A 71 47.48 -1.18 9.98
C GLU A 71 48.49 -0.95 11.15
N ALA A 72 48.13 -1.39 12.38
CA ALA A 72 49.02 -2.00 13.39
C ALA A 72 48.26 -2.54 14.65
N ALA A 73 48.49 -3.80 15.04
CA ALA A 73 48.00 -4.47 16.28
C ALA A 73 49.13 -4.59 17.35
N PRO A 74 49.01 -5.35 18.47
CA PRO A 74 48.09 -5.39 19.63
C PRO A 74 48.81 -5.07 21.00
N ILE A 75 48.11 -4.91 22.14
CA ILE A 75 48.76 -4.91 23.49
C ILE A 75 47.92 -5.55 24.62
N LEU A 76 48.47 -6.67 25.13
CA LEU A 76 48.46 -7.36 26.45
C LEU A 76 47.51 -6.97 27.61
N ALA A 77 46.95 -7.99 28.30
CA ALA A 77 46.27 -7.91 29.62
C ALA A 77 47.16 -8.39 30.79
N PRO A 78 47.04 -7.84 32.04
CA PRO A 78 46.67 -8.62 33.27
C PRO A 78 46.07 -7.75 34.45
N PRO A 79 45.83 -8.24 35.72
CA PRO A 79 45.26 -9.49 36.25
C PRO A 79 44.01 -9.28 37.21
N MET A 80 43.47 -10.40 37.71
CA MET A 80 42.26 -10.61 38.54
C MET A 80 42.42 -10.21 40.03
N ASP A 81 41.32 -9.89 40.75
CA ASP A 81 41.23 -10.05 42.22
C ASP A 81 39.81 -10.51 42.66
N GLY A 82 39.76 -11.45 43.60
CA GLY A 82 38.62 -12.36 43.83
C GLY A 82 37.71 -12.06 45.03
N GLY A 83 36.58 -12.79 45.11
CA GLY A 83 35.81 -12.89 46.35
C GLY A 83 34.36 -13.39 46.22
N ILE A 84 34.16 -14.69 46.48
CA ILE A 84 33.04 -15.37 47.19
C ILE A 84 31.55 -15.23 46.73
N THR A 85 30.92 -16.41 46.68
CA THR A 85 29.59 -16.88 46.18
C THR A 85 28.42 -16.60 47.18
N PRO A 86 27.18 -17.16 47.14
CA PRO A 86 26.46 -18.03 46.17
C PRO A 86 24.95 -17.69 45.89
N ALA A 87 24.38 -18.38 44.89
CA ALA A 87 23.00 -18.90 44.73
C ALA A 87 21.74 -18.10 45.16
N VAL A 88 20.86 -17.81 44.20
CA VAL A 88 19.40 -18.02 44.35
C VAL A 88 18.84 -18.70 43.09
N THR A 89 18.27 -19.87 43.35
CA THR A 89 17.52 -20.85 42.55
C THR A 89 16.46 -20.27 41.60
N PRO A 90 16.14 -20.96 40.47
CA PRO A 90 15.08 -20.58 39.54
C PRO A 90 13.69 -20.96 40.08
N GLU A 91 12.66 -20.14 39.88
CA GLU A 91 11.27 -20.60 40.00
C GLU A 91 10.39 -20.08 38.84
N PRO A 92 9.81 -20.99 38.03
CA PRO A 92 8.76 -20.72 37.05
C PRO A 92 7.40 -21.21 37.57
N LEU A 93 6.32 -20.42 37.53
CA LEU A 93 4.89 -20.81 37.70
C LEU A 93 4.10 -19.49 37.86
N ALA A 94 2.87 -19.25 37.41
CA ALA A 94 1.79 -20.02 36.83
C ALA A 94 0.81 -18.97 36.23
N THR A 95 0.19 -19.24 35.07
CA THR A 95 -1.24 -19.54 34.96
C THR A 95 -2.22 -18.39 35.30
N ALA A 96 -2.80 -17.82 34.23
CA ALA A 96 -4.15 -17.27 34.04
C ALA A 96 -4.92 -16.59 35.19
N PRO A 97 -5.52 -15.40 34.94
CA PRO A 97 -6.77 -15.04 35.61
C PRO A 97 -7.96 -15.69 34.87
N GLU A 98 -8.67 -16.60 35.55
CA GLU A 98 -10.00 -17.08 35.16
C GLU A 98 -10.97 -15.90 35.01
N ARG A 99 -11.74 -15.88 33.91
CA ARG A 99 -12.86 -14.93 33.77
C ARG A 99 -13.98 -15.36 34.72
N PRO A 100 -14.61 -14.45 35.47
CA PRO A 100 -15.75 -14.77 36.33
C PRO A 100 -16.88 -15.36 35.50
N ARG A 101 -17.42 -16.51 35.92
CA ARG A 101 -18.60 -17.11 35.33
C ARG A 101 -19.83 -16.24 35.62
N LEU A 102 -20.59 -15.99 34.58
CA LEU A 102 -21.92 -15.38 34.63
C LEU A 102 -22.92 -16.46 35.01
N ASP A 103 -23.05 -16.72 36.30
CA ASP A 103 -24.09 -17.57 36.86
C ASP A 103 -24.93 -16.72 37.83
N GLN A 104 -26.26 -16.75 37.68
CA GLN A 104 -27.31 -16.16 38.53
C GLN A 104 -27.76 -14.72 38.24
N THR A 105 -28.78 -14.62 37.38
CA THR A 105 -29.97 -13.86 37.72
C THR A 105 -31.16 -14.77 37.48
N SER A 106 -31.83 -15.09 38.59
CA SER A 106 -33.19 -15.59 38.64
C SER A 106 -34.14 -14.43 38.85
#